data_AF-A0A1G2LPR4-F1
#
_entry.id   AF-A0A1G2LPR4-F1
#
_cell.length_a   1.000
_cell.length_b   1.000
_cell.length_c   1.000
_cell.angle_alpha   90.00
_cell.angle_beta   90.00
_cell.angle_gamma   90.00
#
_symmetry.space_group_name_H-M   'P 1'
#
loop_
_entity.id
_entity.type
_entity.pdbx_description
1 polymer ?
#
loop_
_entity_poly.entity_id
_entity_poly.type
_entity_poly.pdbx_seq_one_letter_code
_entity_poly.pdbx_strand_id
1 'polypeptide(L)'
;MLTKRQKQALDFINNYQGRKGYAPSLHEIRKKLKLSSVSTAHFHVSKLRDLGYLSKEENKPRSIEALGRETMVKIPLLGTIAAGQPIEAIRQNEFIAFPKTKMPNGGNLYALRVMGNSMIDENIKDGDVILIKQQDIAENGERVVALIENNEATLKKFYKEQGYIRLQPANKTFEPIIIRKDRDIKIQGVVIDVIRNEEELQAEEITIAKKRKKERKLPLNQIILGDAIQELKKLPDESCDIVIIDPPYNIGKDFGNNTDKRGLEEYVEWCKSWINESIRTLKPNGTMFIYGFSEILAYLSVEIPIQKRWLIWHYTNKNVASLNFWQRSHEAIICAWKNKPIFNRDEVREPYTDGFLKGAAGKVRKGTLGRFSSSGLETVYKAHEGGALPRDVIKIPALAGGAGMTERWFLCKTCDDVYEPRQLKNHDRHEIMKHPTQKPLELSKKLIKSAMPKKDGVVLVPFVGTGSECAAAKELGQSYIGFEINPDYIKIAKKAISSIHEIPKLL
;
A
#
# COMPACT_ATOMS: atom_id res chain seq x y z
N MET A 1 -4.39 23.31 -27.80
CA MET A 1 -4.75 24.62 -28.41
C MET A 1 -6.19 24.95 -28.06
N LEU A 2 -6.52 26.16 -27.59
CA LEU A 2 -7.89 26.52 -27.18
C LEU A 2 -8.76 26.88 -28.38
N THR A 3 -10.00 26.40 -28.40
CA THR A 3 -10.99 26.83 -29.39
C THR A 3 -11.40 28.29 -29.16
N LYS A 4 -11.90 28.97 -30.20
CA LYS A 4 -12.36 30.38 -30.11
C LYS A 4 -13.36 30.60 -28.97
N ARG A 5 -14.27 29.64 -28.74
CA ARG A 5 -15.27 29.71 -27.67
C ARG A 5 -14.68 29.48 -26.28
N GLN A 6 -13.72 28.56 -26.14
CA GLN A 6 -13.01 28.34 -24.87
C GLN A 6 -12.14 29.56 -24.50
N LYS A 7 -11.46 30.17 -25.48
CA LYS A 7 -10.70 31.40 -25.26
C LYS A 7 -11.60 32.55 -24.79
N GLN A 8 -12.74 32.75 -25.45
CA GLN A 8 -13.73 33.76 -25.02
C GLN A 8 -14.27 33.52 -23.60
N ALA A 9 -14.45 32.25 -23.20
CA ALA A 9 -14.87 31.92 -21.84
C ALA A 9 -13.77 32.21 -20.82
N LEU A 10 -12.52 31.83 -21.11
CA LEU A 10 -11.37 32.11 -20.26
C LEU A 10 -11.13 33.62 -20.09
N ASP A 11 -11.15 34.37 -21.20
CA ASP A 11 -10.98 35.83 -21.19
C ASP A 11 -12.07 36.53 -20.38
N PHE A 12 -13.31 36.05 -20.46
CA PHE A 12 -14.41 36.61 -19.67
C PHE A 12 -14.23 36.32 -18.17
N ILE A 13 -13.84 35.10 -17.81
CA ILE A 13 -13.59 34.71 -16.42
C ILE A 13 -12.48 35.60 -15.82
N ASN A 14 -11.35 35.74 -16.52
CA ASN A 14 -10.22 36.56 -16.08
C ASN A 14 -10.61 38.04 -15.90
N ASN A 15 -11.32 38.61 -16.87
CA ASN A 15 -11.76 40.02 -16.80
C ASN A 15 -12.80 40.25 -15.69
N TYR A 16 -13.69 39.29 -15.47
CA TYR A 16 -14.71 39.39 -14.43
C TYR A 16 -14.06 39.35 -13.04
N GLN A 17 -13.09 38.44 -12.84
CA GLN A 17 -12.31 38.35 -11.61
C GLN A 17 -11.50 39.62 -11.33
N GLY A 18 -10.76 40.12 -12.33
CA GLY A 18 -9.96 41.33 -12.17
C GLY A 18 -10.79 42.58 -11.79
N ARG A 19 -12.07 42.63 -12.17
CA ARG A 19 -12.96 43.77 -11.86
C ARG A 19 -13.79 43.60 -10.59
N LYS A 20 -14.13 42.37 -10.20
CA LYS A 20 -15.08 42.09 -9.10
C LYS A 20 -14.43 41.41 -7.89
N GLY A 21 -13.20 40.93 -8.02
CA GLY A 21 -12.48 40.21 -6.96
C GLY A 21 -12.96 38.77 -6.74
N TYR A 22 -13.87 38.25 -7.58
CA TYR A 22 -14.38 36.88 -7.51
C TYR A 22 -14.81 36.38 -8.89
N ALA A 23 -14.94 35.05 -9.03
CA ALA A 23 -15.24 34.43 -10.32
C ALA A 23 -16.73 34.54 -10.74
N PRO A 24 -17.02 34.64 -12.05
CA PRO A 24 -18.39 34.63 -12.52
C PRO A 24 -19.06 33.26 -12.31
N SER A 25 -20.36 33.26 -12.06
CA SER A 25 -21.17 32.04 -12.00
C SER A 25 -21.38 31.42 -13.39
N LEU A 26 -21.71 30.13 -13.45
CA LEU A 26 -22.04 29.44 -14.71
C LEU A 26 -23.21 30.11 -15.45
N HIS A 27 -24.14 30.75 -14.72
CA HIS A 27 -25.25 31.48 -15.32
C HIS A 27 -24.78 32.79 -15.98
N GLU A 28 -23.83 33.50 -15.38
CA GLU A 28 -23.23 34.71 -15.93
C GLU A 28 -22.36 34.40 -17.14
N ILE A 29 -21.59 33.30 -17.08
CA ILE A 29 -20.82 32.77 -18.21
C ILE A 29 -21.77 32.45 -19.38
N ARG A 30 -22.88 31.73 -19.12
CA ARG A 30 -23.91 31.44 -20.12
C ARG A 30 -24.46 32.73 -20.76
N LYS A 31 -24.86 33.70 -19.94
CA LYS A 31 -25.48 34.96 -20.41
C LYS A 31 -24.50 35.78 -21.26
N LYS A 32 -23.23 35.88 -20.84
CA LYS A 32 -22.22 36.66 -21.56
C LYS A 32 -21.84 36.03 -22.90
N LEU A 33 -21.66 34.72 -22.94
CA LEU A 33 -21.26 33.99 -24.15
C LEU A 33 -22.44 33.66 -25.08
N LYS A 34 -23.67 34.05 -24.68
CA LYS A 34 -24.94 33.74 -25.35
C LYS A 34 -25.08 32.24 -25.64
N LEU A 35 -24.81 31.41 -24.63
CA LEU A 35 -24.89 29.95 -24.75
C LEU A 35 -26.32 29.48 -24.53
N SER A 36 -26.71 28.40 -25.24
CA SER A 36 -28.06 27.83 -25.19
C SER A 36 -28.44 27.28 -23.81
N SER A 37 -27.47 26.82 -23.01
CA SER A 37 -27.73 26.23 -21.69
C SER A 37 -26.61 26.49 -20.68
N VAL A 38 -26.93 26.32 -19.38
CA VAL A 38 -25.94 26.38 -18.29
C VAL A 38 -24.98 25.19 -18.38
N SER A 39 -25.46 24.04 -18.85
CA SER A 39 -24.66 22.84 -19.09
C SER A 39 -23.58 23.06 -20.16
N THR A 40 -23.84 23.86 -21.19
CA THR A 40 -22.83 24.25 -22.18
C THR A 40 -21.75 25.15 -21.59
N ALA A 41 -22.12 26.05 -20.67
CA ALA A 41 -21.15 26.83 -19.91
C ALA A 41 -20.29 25.94 -19.00
N HIS A 42 -20.91 24.96 -18.33
CA HIS A 42 -20.21 23.97 -17.52
C HIS A 42 -19.21 23.14 -18.34
N PHE A 43 -19.61 22.71 -19.55
CA PHE A 43 -18.73 21.96 -20.46
C PHE A 43 -17.47 22.75 -20.85
N HIS A 44 -17.60 24.03 -21.21
CA HIS A 44 -16.44 24.85 -21.57
C HIS A 44 -15.51 25.11 -20.37
N VAL A 45 -16.08 25.35 -19.18
CA VAL A 45 -15.31 25.54 -17.94
C VAL A 45 -14.58 24.25 -17.55
N SER A 46 -15.25 23.09 -17.62
CA SER A 46 -14.61 21.79 -17.36
C SER A 46 -13.47 21.53 -18.34
N LYS A 47 -13.67 21.79 -19.64
CA LYS A 47 -12.58 21.61 -20.62
C LYS A 47 -11.41 22.56 -20.40
N LEU A 48 -11.65 23.80 -19.96
CA LEU A 48 -10.57 24.72 -19.60
C LEU A 48 -9.80 24.24 -18.36
N ARG A 49 -10.50 23.65 -17.39
CA ARG A 49 -9.87 22.99 -16.22
C ARG A 49 -9.04 21.78 -16.62
N ASP A 50 -9.60 20.88 -17.44
CA ASP A 50 -8.88 19.66 -17.89
C ASP A 50 -7.62 20.03 -18.69
N LEU A 51 -7.64 21.18 -19.36
CA LEU A 51 -6.49 21.73 -20.09
C LEU A 51 -5.54 22.56 -19.20
N GLY A 52 -5.78 22.64 -17.89
CA GLY A 52 -4.93 23.32 -16.90
C GLY A 52 -5.06 24.85 -16.87
N TYR A 53 -6.08 25.43 -17.49
CA TYR A 53 -6.27 26.89 -17.55
C TYR A 53 -7.09 27.47 -16.40
N LEU A 54 -7.82 26.63 -15.65
CA LEU A 54 -8.66 27.02 -14.51
C LEU A 54 -8.48 26.01 -13.37
N SER A 55 -8.33 26.46 -12.13
CA SER A 55 -8.50 25.61 -10.94
C SER A 55 -9.88 25.87 -10.32
N LYS A 56 -10.50 24.84 -9.74
CA LYS A 56 -11.77 24.97 -9.02
C LYS A 56 -11.73 24.17 -7.74
N GLU A 57 -11.97 24.82 -6.60
CA GLU A 57 -12.29 24.12 -5.35
C GLU A 57 -13.74 23.59 -5.41
N GLU A 58 -13.94 22.29 -5.15
CA GLU A 58 -15.28 21.70 -5.08
C GLU A 58 -16.04 22.19 -3.83
N ASN A 59 -17.32 22.55 -4.03
CA ASN A 59 -18.30 23.03 -3.04
C ASN A 59 -18.38 24.53 -2.68
N LYS A 60 -17.88 25.45 -3.51
CA LYS A 60 -18.30 26.87 -3.46
C LYS A 60 -18.84 27.38 -4.80
N PRO A 61 -20.01 28.05 -4.87
CA PRO A 61 -20.34 28.85 -6.03
C PRO A 61 -19.35 30.03 -6.11
N ARG A 62 -18.65 30.17 -7.24
CA ARG A 62 -17.65 31.23 -7.58
C ARG A 62 -16.17 30.96 -7.23
N SER A 63 -15.73 29.70 -7.11
CA SER A 63 -14.32 29.32 -6.86
C SER A 63 -13.51 28.99 -8.14
N ILE A 64 -13.68 29.71 -9.24
CA ILE A 64 -12.79 29.51 -10.41
C ILE A 64 -11.62 30.48 -10.26
N GLU A 65 -10.40 30.03 -9.99
CA GLU A 65 -9.21 30.90 -10.00
C GLU A 65 -8.38 30.68 -11.26
N ALA A 66 -8.02 31.78 -11.92
CA ALA A 66 -7.07 31.79 -13.02
C ALA A 66 -5.66 31.87 -12.44
N LEU A 67 -4.91 30.76 -12.49
CA LEU A 67 -3.52 30.73 -12.05
C LEU A 67 -2.67 31.65 -12.95
N GLY A 68 -2.25 32.79 -12.40
CA GLY A 68 -1.12 33.55 -12.93
C GLY A 68 0.13 32.66 -12.88
N ARG A 69 0.90 32.62 -13.97
CA ARG A 69 2.14 31.83 -14.03
C ARG A 69 3.15 32.32 -12.98
N GLU A 70 3.22 31.67 -11.82
CA GLU A 70 4.43 31.74 -11.00
C GLU A 70 5.56 31.02 -11.74
N THR A 71 6.72 31.67 -11.82
CA THR A 71 7.91 31.03 -12.42
C THR A 71 8.51 30.07 -11.41
N MET A 72 8.46 28.77 -11.71
CA MET A 72 9.03 27.71 -10.88
C MET A 72 10.50 27.47 -11.26
N VAL A 73 11.35 27.29 -10.25
CA VAL A 73 12.76 26.92 -10.42
C VAL A 73 12.95 25.47 -9.96
N LYS A 74 13.81 24.72 -10.67
CA LYS A 74 14.13 23.34 -10.30
C LYS A 74 15.31 23.31 -9.31
N ILE A 75 15.10 22.74 -8.13
CA ILE A 75 16.16 22.52 -7.13
C ILE A 75 16.51 21.04 -7.09
N PRO A 76 17.80 20.65 -7.10
CA PRO A 76 18.21 19.26 -7.04
C PRO A 76 17.90 18.65 -5.67
N LEU A 77 17.30 17.45 -5.66
CA LEU A 77 17.11 16.62 -4.47
C LEU A 77 18.31 15.66 -4.37
N LEU A 78 19.18 15.86 -3.37
CA LEU A 78 20.48 15.18 -3.29
C LEU A 78 20.48 13.89 -2.47
N GLY A 79 19.33 13.50 -1.89
CA GLY A 79 19.20 12.26 -1.11
C GLY A 79 18.40 12.43 0.17
N THR A 80 18.64 11.54 1.13
CA THR A 80 17.97 11.48 2.44
C THR A 80 18.90 11.86 3.59
N ILE A 81 18.35 12.28 4.73
CA ILE A 81 19.11 12.64 5.94
C ILE A 81 18.50 12.00 7.20
N ALA A 82 19.12 10.91 7.70
CA ALA A 82 19.30 10.54 9.11
C ALA A 82 19.90 9.12 9.34
N ALA A 83 20.77 9.02 10.35
CA ALA A 83 21.41 7.84 10.94
C ALA A 83 22.69 7.31 10.25
N GLY A 84 23.85 7.65 10.85
CA GLY A 84 25.02 6.76 10.99
C GLY A 84 25.84 6.35 9.77
N GLN A 85 25.47 6.72 8.55
CA GLN A 85 26.26 6.43 7.34
C GLN A 85 26.43 7.67 6.45
N PRO A 86 27.54 7.76 5.70
CA PRO A 86 27.86 8.94 4.89
C PRO A 86 26.81 9.17 3.80
N ILE A 87 26.62 10.44 3.40
CA ILE A 87 25.80 10.79 2.24
C ILE A 87 26.49 10.18 1.00
N GLU A 88 26.07 8.99 0.60
CA GLU A 88 26.46 8.44 -0.69
C GLU A 88 25.83 9.31 -1.78
N ALA A 89 26.67 9.99 -2.56
CA ALA A 89 26.25 10.75 -3.73
C ALA A 89 25.80 9.81 -4.85
N ILE A 90 24.64 9.19 -4.70
CA ILE A 90 23.96 8.51 -5.80
C ILE A 90 23.29 9.61 -6.64
N ARG A 91 23.84 9.89 -7.83
CA ARG A 91 23.25 10.84 -8.79
C ARG A 91 21.93 10.29 -9.34
N GLN A 92 20.84 10.42 -8.57
CA GLN A 92 19.49 10.41 -9.12
C GLN A 92 19.14 11.86 -9.49
N ASN A 93 18.77 12.09 -10.75
CA ASN A 93 18.41 13.43 -11.25
C ASN A 93 16.97 13.82 -10.82
N GLU A 94 16.68 13.74 -9.53
CA GLU A 94 15.40 14.21 -8.98
C GLU A 94 15.48 15.72 -8.69
N PHE A 95 14.40 16.43 -9.05
CA PHE A 95 14.28 17.87 -8.83
C PHE A 95 12.94 18.19 -8.19
N ILE A 96 12.93 19.15 -7.28
CA ILE A 96 11.71 19.76 -6.74
C ILE A 96 11.46 21.10 -7.44
N ALA A 97 10.19 21.43 -7.67
CA ALA A 97 9.80 22.73 -8.21
C ALA A 97 9.56 23.71 -7.06
N PHE A 98 10.29 24.84 -7.05
CA PHE A 98 10.21 25.85 -6.00
C PHE A 98 9.89 27.24 -6.58
N PRO A 99 8.93 28.00 -6.03
CA PRO A 99 8.58 29.32 -6.55
C PRO A 99 9.76 30.30 -6.54
N LYS A 100 10.05 30.96 -7.67
CA LYS A 100 11.15 31.93 -7.77
C LYS A 100 11.02 33.09 -6.79
N THR A 101 9.80 33.46 -6.42
CA THR A 101 9.48 34.52 -5.44
C THR A 101 9.96 34.21 -4.03
N LYS A 102 10.14 32.92 -3.68
CA LYS A 102 10.62 32.46 -2.37
C LYS A 102 12.12 32.19 -2.34
N MET A 103 12.83 32.43 -3.44
CA MET A 103 14.27 32.22 -3.50
C MET A 103 15.03 33.23 -2.63
N PRO A 104 15.98 32.78 -1.79
CA PRO A 104 16.87 33.69 -1.08
C PRO A 104 17.80 34.42 -2.06
N ASN A 105 18.22 35.63 -1.68
CA ASN A 105 19.18 36.41 -2.45
C ASN A 105 20.58 35.77 -2.35
N GLY A 106 21.00 35.09 -3.41
CA GLY A 106 22.34 34.50 -3.54
C GLY A 106 22.56 33.19 -2.77
N GLY A 107 23.41 32.33 -3.34
CA GLY A 107 23.76 31.00 -2.80
C GLY A 107 23.14 29.84 -3.59
N ASN A 108 23.79 28.67 -3.53
CA ASN A 108 23.26 27.45 -4.13
C ASN A 108 22.28 26.77 -3.18
N LEU A 109 21.17 26.28 -3.72
CA LEU A 109 20.17 25.52 -2.97
C LEU A 109 20.21 24.06 -3.37
N TYR A 110 19.94 23.20 -2.41
CA TYR A 110 19.67 21.79 -2.63
C TYR A 110 18.62 21.31 -1.64
N ALA A 111 17.97 20.20 -1.96
CA ALA A 111 16.97 19.59 -1.09
C ALA A 111 17.47 18.25 -0.54
N LEU A 112 16.99 17.87 0.64
CA LEU A 112 17.17 16.54 1.22
C LEU A 112 15.83 16.08 1.80
N ARG A 113 15.57 14.77 1.73
CA ARG A 113 14.42 14.14 2.37
C ARG A 113 14.76 13.73 3.81
N VAL A 114 13.96 14.16 4.77
CA VAL A 114 14.19 13.87 6.19
C VAL A 114 13.83 12.43 6.49
N MET A 115 14.67 11.76 7.27
CA MET A 115 14.36 10.48 7.89
C MET A 115 14.39 10.61 9.42
N GLY A 116 13.45 9.98 10.11
CA GLY A 116 13.33 10.00 11.57
C GLY A 116 12.72 11.27 12.17
N ASN A 117 12.56 11.23 13.50
CA ASN A 117 11.72 12.19 14.24
C ASN A 117 12.52 13.13 15.15
N SER A 118 13.82 13.32 14.92
CA SER A 118 14.67 14.09 15.86
C SER A 118 14.43 15.60 15.87
N MET A 119 13.60 16.11 14.94
CA MET A 119 13.34 17.54 14.73
C MET A 119 11.85 17.90 14.77
N ILE A 120 11.01 17.03 15.35
CA ILE A 120 9.55 17.20 15.39
C ILE A 120 9.09 18.49 16.07
N ASP A 121 9.79 18.95 17.12
CA ASP A 121 9.45 20.18 17.85
C ASP A 121 9.77 21.44 17.01
N GLU A 122 10.53 21.31 15.91
CA GLU A 122 10.75 22.34 14.88
C GLU A 122 9.83 22.13 13.67
N ASN A 123 8.78 21.31 13.83
CA ASN A 123 7.79 21.00 12.82
C ASN A 123 8.42 20.42 11.53
N ILE A 124 9.44 19.58 11.71
CA ILE A 124 10.08 18.77 10.67
C ILE A 124 9.82 17.30 11.01
N LYS A 125 9.04 16.62 10.17
CA LYS A 125 8.63 15.22 10.35
C LYS A 125 9.42 14.28 9.44
N ASP A 126 9.39 13.01 9.76
CA ASP A 126 9.87 11.95 8.86
C ASP A 126 9.17 12.05 7.50
N GLY A 127 9.95 11.98 6.40
CA GLY A 127 9.43 12.07 5.03
C GLY A 127 9.37 13.48 4.43
N ASP A 128 9.45 14.54 5.24
CA ASP A 128 9.47 15.93 4.77
C ASP A 128 10.67 16.21 3.84
N VAL A 129 10.53 17.15 2.92
CA VAL A 129 11.65 17.64 2.11
C VAL A 129 12.12 18.98 2.63
N ILE A 130 13.35 19.03 3.13
CA ILE A 130 13.96 20.28 3.59
C ILE A 130 14.73 20.94 2.44
N LEU A 131 14.60 22.26 2.34
CA LEU A 131 15.36 23.09 1.41
C LEU A 131 16.53 23.72 2.15
N ILE A 132 17.74 23.49 1.64
CA ILE A 132 18.99 23.90 2.29
C ILE A 132 19.71 24.92 1.42
N LYS A 133 20.13 26.02 2.05
CA LYS A 133 21.10 26.95 1.50
C LYS A 133 22.51 26.45 1.83
N GLN A 134 23.30 26.16 0.79
CA GLN A 134 24.67 25.70 0.95
C GLN A 134 25.54 26.81 1.54
N GLN A 135 26.07 26.59 2.74
CA GLN A 135 26.95 27.50 3.47
C GLN A 135 27.68 26.73 4.57
N ASP A 136 28.83 27.24 5.00
CA ASP A 136 29.73 26.64 5.99
C ASP A 136 29.68 27.31 7.38
N ILE A 137 28.90 28.38 7.50
CA ILE A 137 28.69 29.13 8.75
C ILE A 137 27.22 29.05 9.13
N ALA A 138 26.94 28.92 10.43
CA ALA A 138 25.60 28.96 11.01
C ALA A 138 25.59 29.78 12.31
N GLU A 139 24.45 30.41 12.60
CA GLU A 139 24.19 31.13 13.84
C GLU A 139 23.52 30.23 14.90
N ASN A 140 23.63 30.62 16.17
CA ASN A 140 23.04 29.86 17.26
C ASN A 140 21.51 29.81 17.13
N GLY A 141 20.97 28.60 17.16
CA GLY A 141 19.54 28.33 16.99
C GLY A 141 19.13 27.96 15.56
N GLU A 142 19.99 28.13 14.56
CA GLU A 142 19.68 27.73 13.19
C GLU A 142 19.61 26.21 13.03
N ARG A 143 18.75 25.76 12.11
CA ARG A 143 18.60 24.36 11.73
C ARG A 143 19.65 24.05 10.66
N VAL A 144 20.60 23.18 10.95
CA VAL A 144 21.76 22.92 10.10
C VAL A 144 21.84 21.47 9.65
N VAL A 145 22.36 21.28 8.45
CA VAL A 145 22.92 20.00 8.02
C VAL A 145 24.41 20.04 8.37
N ALA A 146 24.82 19.21 9.33
CA ALA A 146 26.20 19.12 9.79
C ALA A 146 26.78 17.74 9.47
N LEU A 147 28.01 17.72 8.97
CA LEU A 147 28.81 16.53 8.76
C LEU A 147 29.81 16.40 9.92
N ILE A 148 29.73 15.29 10.65
CA ILE A 148 30.58 14.97 11.81
C ILE A 148 31.60 13.93 11.36
N GLU A 149 32.88 14.13 11.73
CA GLU A 149 33.99 13.20 11.45
C GLU A 149 34.09 12.76 9.98
N ASN A 150 33.65 13.63 9.06
CA ASN A 150 33.55 13.37 7.61
C ASN A 150 32.71 12.15 7.20
N ASN A 151 31.93 11.57 8.11
CA ASN A 151 31.22 10.30 7.88
C ASN A 151 29.74 10.32 8.24
N GLU A 152 29.28 11.19 9.14
CA GLU A 152 27.88 11.21 9.57
C GLU A 152 27.22 12.57 9.32
N ALA A 153 26.24 12.61 8.42
CA ALA A 153 25.43 13.81 8.20
C ALA A 153 24.17 13.81 9.09
N THR A 154 23.93 14.92 9.77
CA THR A 154 22.80 15.06 10.71
C THR A 154 22.09 16.40 10.57
N LEU A 155 20.79 16.38 10.82
CA LEU A 155 19.94 17.58 10.91
C LEU A 155 19.66 17.91 12.37
N LYS A 156 20.14 19.05 12.85
CA LYS A 156 20.02 19.51 14.25
C LYS A 156 19.97 21.04 14.34
N LYS A 157 19.62 21.57 15.51
CA LYS A 157 19.84 23.00 15.81
C LYS A 157 21.30 23.20 16.24
N PHE A 158 21.95 24.20 15.66
CA PHE A 158 23.34 24.52 15.96
C PHE A 158 23.46 25.47 17.15
N TYR A 159 24.37 25.18 18.08
CA TYR A 159 24.77 26.08 19.16
C TYR A 159 26.28 26.04 19.35
N LYS A 160 26.93 27.17 19.14
CA LYS A 160 28.33 27.42 19.48
C LYS A 160 28.40 27.97 20.89
N GLU A 161 28.95 27.17 21.80
CA GLU A 161 29.10 27.49 23.22
C GLU A 161 30.59 27.59 23.58
N GLN A 162 30.91 28.07 24.80
CA GLN A 162 32.31 28.23 25.19
C GLN A 162 33.00 26.86 25.32
N GLY A 163 33.87 26.55 24.36
CA GLY A 163 34.70 25.34 24.36
C GLY A 163 34.12 24.11 23.66
N TYR A 164 32.89 24.17 23.15
CA TYR A 164 32.27 23.08 22.39
C TYR A 164 31.13 23.56 21.48
N ILE A 165 30.77 22.73 20.51
CA ILE A 165 29.58 22.90 19.66
C ILE A 165 28.55 21.87 20.11
N ARG A 166 27.30 22.32 20.28
CA ARG A 166 26.15 21.47 20.59
C ARG A 166 25.21 21.42 19.40
N LEU A 167 24.98 20.21 18.88
CA LEU A 167 23.96 19.92 17.90
C LEU A 167 22.73 19.39 18.64
N GLN A 168 21.76 20.26 18.82
CA GLN A 168 20.58 20.01 19.64
C GLN A 168 19.45 19.40 18.79
N PRO A 169 18.94 18.21 19.15
CA PRO A 169 17.69 17.72 18.57
C PRO A 169 16.52 18.59 19.05
N ALA A 170 15.55 18.78 18.17
CA ALA A 170 14.24 19.32 18.51
C ALA A 170 13.26 18.16 18.73
N ASN A 171 13.62 17.30 19.67
CA ASN A 171 12.80 16.23 20.20
C ASN A 171 13.33 15.85 21.59
N LYS A 172 12.47 15.94 22.60
CA LYS A 172 12.80 15.67 24.00
C LYS A 172 13.32 14.25 24.29
N THR A 173 13.08 13.28 23.40
CA THR A 173 13.55 11.90 23.58
C THR A 173 14.96 11.65 23.07
N PHE A 174 15.62 12.67 22.50
CA PHE A 174 16.97 12.56 21.94
C PHE A 174 17.94 13.43 22.74
N GLU A 175 19.12 12.87 23.02
CA GLU A 175 20.19 13.60 23.68
C GLU A 175 20.94 14.53 22.69
N PRO A 176 21.43 15.69 23.16
CA PRO A 176 22.27 16.58 22.35
C PRO A 176 23.60 15.92 21.97
N ILE A 177 24.09 16.20 20.75
CA ILE A 177 25.42 15.79 20.33
C ILE A 177 26.41 16.90 20.67
N ILE A 178 27.40 16.60 21.51
CA ILE A 178 28.43 17.54 21.95
C ILE A 178 29.73 17.27 21.21
N ILE A 179 30.19 18.26 20.44
CA ILE A 179 31.43 18.23 19.67
C ILE A 179 32.45 19.11 20.39
N ARG A 180 33.48 18.49 20.95
CA ARG A 180 34.63 19.16 21.58
C ARG A 180 35.77 19.30 20.57
N LYS A 181 36.86 19.97 20.95
CA LYS A 181 38.00 20.31 20.07
C LYS A 181 38.70 19.10 19.41
N ASP A 182 38.45 17.90 19.91
CA ASP A 182 38.98 16.62 19.42
C ASP A 182 38.17 16.02 18.27
N ARG A 183 37.00 16.59 17.94
CA ARG A 183 36.14 16.11 16.85
C ARG A 183 35.94 17.17 15.78
N ASP A 184 35.99 16.74 14.52
CA ASP A 184 35.78 17.61 13.37
C ASP A 184 34.29 17.72 13.02
N ILE A 185 33.86 18.93 12.68
CA ILE A 185 32.47 19.23 12.28
C ILE A 185 32.48 20.25 11.14
N LYS A 186 31.74 19.92 10.09
CA LYS A 186 31.53 20.81 8.94
C LYS A 186 30.06 21.08 8.73
N ILE A 187 29.67 22.36 8.73
CA ILE A 187 28.32 22.75 8.30
C ILE A 187 28.27 22.64 6.78
N GLN A 188 27.27 21.94 6.26
CA GLN A 188 27.03 21.81 4.81
C GLN A 188 25.98 22.82 4.32
N GLY A 189 25.07 23.22 5.21
CA GLY A 189 24.11 24.29 4.92
C GLY A 189 23.09 24.50 6.03
N VAL A 190 22.29 25.55 5.84
CA VAL A 190 21.21 25.97 6.75
C VAL A 190 19.86 25.73 6.09
N VAL A 191 18.90 25.19 6.85
CA VAL A 191 17.54 24.91 6.38
C VAL A 191 16.73 26.20 6.31
N ILE A 192 16.31 26.56 5.09
CA ILE A 192 15.56 27.78 4.81
C ILE A 192 14.05 27.54 4.73
N ASP A 193 13.63 26.36 4.26
CA ASP A 193 12.21 26.03 4.11
C ASP A 193 11.98 24.53 4.28
N VAL A 194 10.74 24.16 4.60
CA VAL A 194 10.30 22.76 4.75
C VAL A 194 9.11 22.56 3.84
N ILE A 195 9.30 21.79 2.79
CA ILE A 195 8.25 21.39 1.86
C ILE A 195 7.64 20.12 2.42
N ARG A 196 6.45 20.30 2.99
CA ARG A 196 5.64 19.19 3.47
C ARG A 196 5.19 18.37 2.28
N ASN A 197 5.15 17.05 2.44
CA ASN A 197 4.48 16.22 1.47
C ASN A 197 2.99 16.62 1.43
N GLU A 198 2.51 17.15 0.29
CA GLU A 198 1.13 17.64 0.13
C GLU A 198 0.06 16.53 0.32
N GLU A 199 0.49 15.26 0.39
CA GLU A 199 -0.34 14.12 0.78
C GLU A 199 -0.78 14.16 2.26
N GLU A 200 -0.01 14.79 3.16
CA GLU A 200 -0.30 14.82 4.61
C GLU A 200 -1.20 16.01 5.03
N LEU A 201 -1.10 17.16 4.35
CA LEU A 201 -1.95 18.32 4.63
C LEU A 201 -3.42 18.07 4.24
N GLN A 202 -3.65 17.31 3.17
CA GLN A 202 -4.98 16.82 2.84
C GLN A 202 -5.49 15.82 3.89
N ALA A 203 -4.61 15.03 4.52
CA ALA A 203 -4.99 14.08 5.56
C ALA A 203 -5.40 14.75 6.88
N GLU A 204 -4.71 15.81 7.32
CA GLU A 204 -4.99 16.49 8.60
C GLU A 204 -6.32 17.29 8.58
N GLU A 205 -6.61 18.03 7.50
CA GLU A 205 -7.90 18.75 7.36
C GLU A 205 -9.09 17.80 7.16
N ILE A 206 -8.88 16.67 6.46
CA ILE A 206 -9.88 15.59 6.35
C ILE A 206 -10.13 14.94 7.72
N THR A 207 -9.13 14.81 8.59
CA THR A 207 -9.25 14.15 9.90
C THR A 207 -10.10 14.96 10.89
N ILE A 208 -9.96 16.29 10.89
CA ILE A 208 -10.78 17.18 11.72
C ILE A 208 -12.23 17.23 11.20
N ALA A 209 -12.43 17.19 9.88
CA ALA A 209 -13.77 17.14 9.27
C ALA A 209 -14.45 15.75 9.40
N LYS A 210 -13.69 14.64 9.47
CA LYS A 210 -14.21 13.26 9.58
C LYS A 210 -14.60 12.81 10.99
N LYS A 211 -14.27 13.57 12.05
CA LYS A 211 -14.86 13.32 13.38
C LYS A 211 -16.40 13.50 13.41
N ARG A 212 -16.99 13.98 12.30
CA ARG A 212 -18.41 13.86 11.97
C ARG A 212 -18.65 12.87 10.83
N LYS A 213 -18.69 11.57 11.14
CA LYS A 213 -19.67 10.66 10.52
C LYS A 213 -19.90 9.46 11.43
N LYS A 214 -21.13 9.40 11.97
CA LYS A 214 -21.77 8.20 12.53
C LYS A 214 -21.39 6.95 11.74
N GLU A 215 -21.11 5.89 12.50
CA GLU A 215 -21.14 4.47 12.13
C GLU A 215 -21.71 4.19 10.74
N ARG A 216 -20.84 4.08 9.74
CA ARG A 216 -21.20 3.37 8.51
C ARG A 216 -21.09 1.88 8.83
N LYS A 217 -22.22 1.20 8.88
CA LYS A 217 -22.28 -0.27 8.99
C LYS A 217 -21.44 -0.88 7.86
N LEU A 218 -20.51 -1.77 8.21
CA LEU A 218 -19.70 -2.47 7.22
C LEU A 218 -20.60 -3.33 6.32
N PRO A 219 -20.29 -3.44 5.01
CA PRO A 219 -21.03 -4.30 4.08
C PRO A 219 -20.62 -5.76 4.26
N LEU A 220 -20.83 -6.29 5.47
CA LEU A 220 -20.43 -7.65 5.84
C LEU A 220 -21.15 -8.69 4.97
N ASN A 221 -20.39 -9.70 4.58
CA ASN A 221 -20.77 -10.84 3.74
C ASN A 221 -21.25 -10.43 2.34
N GLN A 222 -20.65 -9.37 1.78
CA GLN A 222 -20.98 -8.87 0.45
C GLN A 222 -19.76 -8.83 -0.47
N ILE A 223 -20.03 -9.07 -1.76
CA ILE A 223 -19.10 -8.79 -2.85
C ILE A 223 -19.67 -7.59 -3.61
N ILE A 224 -18.94 -6.48 -3.60
CA ILE A 224 -19.32 -5.22 -4.23
C ILE A 224 -18.72 -5.17 -5.63
N LEU A 225 -19.57 -4.88 -6.63
CA LEU A 225 -19.13 -4.59 -7.99
C LEU A 225 -18.47 -3.21 -8.03
N GLY A 226 -17.16 -3.15 -8.22
CA GLY A 226 -16.43 -1.89 -8.21
C GLY A 226 -14.91 -2.04 -8.33
N ASP A 227 -14.23 -0.91 -8.55
CA ASP A 227 -12.77 -0.83 -8.52
C ASP A 227 -12.26 -0.94 -7.08
N ALA A 228 -11.28 -1.82 -6.85
CA ALA A 228 -10.77 -2.12 -5.51
C ALA A 228 -10.27 -0.87 -4.78
N ILE A 229 -9.54 0.03 -5.45
CA ILE A 229 -8.98 1.24 -4.82
C ILE A 229 -10.13 2.19 -4.43
N GLN A 230 -11.12 2.36 -5.30
CA GLN A 230 -12.28 3.22 -5.01
C GLN A 230 -13.14 2.67 -3.87
N GLU A 231 -13.36 1.36 -3.82
CA GLU A 231 -14.15 0.73 -2.74
C GLU A 231 -13.39 0.71 -1.41
N LEU A 232 -12.08 0.43 -1.43
CA LEU A 232 -11.21 0.50 -0.24
C LEU A 232 -11.31 1.86 0.46
N LYS A 233 -11.24 2.97 -0.30
CA LYS A 233 -11.35 4.34 0.22
C LYS A 233 -12.66 4.63 0.96
N LYS A 234 -13.71 3.82 0.74
CA LYS A 234 -15.01 3.99 1.41
C LYS A 234 -15.06 3.29 2.77
N LEU A 235 -14.17 2.33 3.03
CA LEU A 235 -14.10 1.61 4.30
C LEU A 235 -13.49 2.48 5.41
N PRO A 236 -13.96 2.37 6.66
CA PRO A 236 -13.32 3.01 7.80
C PRO A 236 -11.89 2.48 8.04
N ASP A 237 -11.06 3.30 8.67
CA ASP A 237 -9.75 2.89 9.17
C ASP A 237 -9.92 1.75 10.19
N GLU A 238 -8.92 0.86 10.26
CA GLU A 238 -8.85 -0.19 11.29
C GLU A 238 -10.13 -1.03 11.45
N SER A 239 -10.78 -1.34 10.33
CA SER A 239 -12.06 -2.04 10.29
C SER A 239 -11.94 -3.54 10.01
N CYS A 240 -10.79 -4.03 9.55
CA CYS A 240 -10.59 -5.41 9.10
C CYS A 240 -9.49 -6.14 9.91
N ASP A 241 -9.75 -7.40 10.28
CA ASP A 241 -8.79 -8.23 11.03
C ASP A 241 -7.80 -8.93 10.11
N ILE A 242 -8.27 -9.34 8.93
CA ILE A 242 -7.45 -9.98 7.90
C ILE A 242 -7.69 -9.27 6.57
N VAL A 243 -6.63 -9.04 5.80
CA VAL A 243 -6.73 -8.61 4.40
C VAL A 243 -6.02 -9.64 3.52
N ILE A 244 -6.71 -10.26 2.57
CA ILE A 244 -6.12 -11.23 1.63
C ILE A 244 -6.23 -10.66 0.21
N ILE A 245 -5.09 -10.53 -0.45
CA ILE A 245 -4.96 -9.81 -1.72
C ILE A 245 -4.36 -10.74 -2.76
N ASP A 246 -5.13 -11.10 -3.78
CA ASP A 246 -4.68 -11.82 -4.98
C ASP A 246 -4.77 -10.88 -6.21
N PRO A 247 -3.84 -9.92 -6.36
CA PRO A 247 -3.92 -8.94 -7.44
C PRO A 247 -3.57 -9.57 -8.80
N PRO A 248 -3.92 -8.93 -9.93
CA PRO A 248 -3.32 -9.26 -11.23
C PRO A 248 -1.81 -9.07 -11.19
N TYR A 249 -1.01 -10.01 -11.71
CA TYR A 249 0.46 -10.03 -11.53
C TYR A 249 1.26 -9.30 -12.63
N ASN A 250 0.60 -8.55 -13.52
CA ASN A 250 1.24 -7.88 -14.66
C ASN A 250 1.93 -8.84 -15.65
N ILE A 251 1.32 -10.00 -15.90
CA ILE A 251 1.87 -11.04 -16.79
C ILE A 251 1.07 -11.20 -18.08
N GLY A 252 0.05 -10.36 -18.30
CA GLY A 252 -0.82 -10.37 -19.47
C GLY A 252 -1.85 -11.48 -19.50
N LYS A 253 -2.34 -11.90 -18.34
CA LYS A 253 -3.53 -12.76 -18.27
C LYS A 253 -4.79 -11.95 -18.55
N ASP A 254 -5.70 -12.57 -19.28
CA ASP A 254 -7.02 -11.98 -19.48
C ASP A 254 -7.94 -12.34 -18.31
N PHE A 255 -8.45 -11.30 -17.66
CA PHE A 255 -9.45 -11.39 -16.58
C PHE A 255 -10.82 -10.85 -17.02
N GLY A 256 -11.03 -10.66 -18.33
CA GLY A 256 -12.25 -10.11 -18.93
C GLY A 256 -12.26 -8.56 -18.99
N ASN A 257 -11.15 -7.91 -18.66
CA ASN A 257 -11.02 -6.45 -18.63
C ASN A 257 -9.84 -5.90 -19.46
N ASN A 258 -9.07 -6.74 -20.15
CA ASN A 258 -7.96 -6.36 -21.04
C ASN A 258 -6.86 -5.43 -20.43
N THR A 259 -6.67 -5.44 -19.10
CA THR A 259 -5.79 -4.46 -18.40
C THR A 259 -4.53 -5.03 -17.71
N ASP A 260 -4.21 -6.33 -17.85
CA ASP A 260 -3.11 -6.99 -17.10
C ASP A 260 -1.68 -6.79 -17.67
N LYS A 261 -1.46 -5.75 -18.48
CA LYS A 261 -0.11 -5.34 -18.91
C LYS A 261 0.05 -3.82 -18.82
N ARG A 262 0.92 -3.39 -17.91
CA ARG A 262 1.32 -2.00 -17.66
C ARG A 262 2.84 -1.90 -17.58
N GLY A 263 3.37 -0.68 -17.72
CA GLY A 263 4.77 -0.42 -17.37
C GLY A 263 5.04 -0.82 -15.92
N LEU A 264 6.23 -1.34 -15.61
CA LEU A 264 6.53 -1.85 -14.27
C LEU A 264 6.35 -0.76 -13.19
N GLU A 265 6.84 0.45 -13.43
CA GLU A 265 6.69 1.60 -12.52
C GLU A 265 5.21 1.95 -12.29
N GLU A 266 4.42 2.03 -13.37
CA GLU A 266 2.98 2.28 -13.30
C GLU A 266 2.24 1.18 -12.52
N TYR A 267 2.63 -0.08 -12.72
CA TYR A 267 2.07 -1.21 -12.00
C TYR A 267 2.41 -1.15 -10.51
N VAL A 268 3.65 -0.82 -10.15
CA VAL A 268 4.08 -0.69 -8.75
C VAL A 268 3.34 0.46 -8.07
N GLU A 269 3.18 1.61 -8.73
CA GLU A 269 2.44 2.76 -8.19
C GLU A 269 0.95 2.46 -7.99
N TRP A 270 0.35 1.75 -8.96
CA TRP A 270 -1.00 1.22 -8.80
C TRP A 270 -1.09 0.24 -7.61
N CYS A 271 -0.07 -0.60 -7.41
CA CYS A 271 -0.03 -1.49 -6.26
C CYS A 271 0.08 -0.76 -4.94
N LYS A 272 0.96 0.23 -4.86
CA LYS A 272 1.15 1.09 -3.69
C LYS A 272 -0.17 1.73 -3.25
N SER A 273 -1.00 2.16 -4.21
CA SER A 273 -2.31 2.73 -3.93
C SER A 273 -3.23 1.78 -3.14
N TRP A 274 -3.39 0.52 -3.56
CA TRP A 274 -4.22 -0.43 -2.81
C TRP A 274 -3.51 -1.00 -1.57
N ILE A 275 -2.17 -1.07 -1.55
CA ILE A 275 -1.38 -1.46 -0.36
C ILE A 275 -1.65 -0.47 0.78
N ASN A 276 -1.53 0.83 0.51
CA ASN A 276 -1.70 1.88 1.52
C ASN A 276 -3.13 1.87 2.10
N GLU A 277 -4.14 1.75 1.24
CA GLU A 277 -5.53 1.65 1.69
C GLU A 277 -5.83 0.34 2.44
N SER A 278 -5.18 -0.76 2.05
CA SER A 278 -5.27 -2.05 2.78
C SER A 278 -4.64 -1.94 4.17
N ILE A 279 -3.50 -1.27 4.29
CA ILE A 279 -2.86 -0.99 5.59
C ILE A 279 -3.74 -0.07 6.43
N ARG A 280 -4.34 0.97 5.86
CA ARG A 280 -5.26 1.88 6.57
C ARG A 280 -6.44 1.12 7.18
N THR A 281 -7.07 0.23 6.40
CA THR A 281 -8.23 -0.57 6.85
C THR A 281 -7.87 -1.72 7.80
N LEU A 282 -6.61 -2.18 7.82
CA LEU A 282 -6.13 -3.24 8.70
C LEU A 282 -6.09 -2.76 10.17
N LYS A 283 -6.67 -3.54 11.09
CA LYS A 283 -6.59 -3.31 12.54
C LYS A 283 -5.13 -3.39 13.04
N PRO A 284 -4.80 -2.78 14.20
CA PRO A 284 -3.44 -2.80 14.74
C PRO A 284 -2.83 -4.21 14.94
N ASN A 285 -3.66 -5.20 15.29
CA ASN A 285 -3.29 -6.61 15.48
C ASN A 285 -3.64 -7.51 14.29
N GLY A 286 -4.10 -6.91 13.18
CA GLY A 286 -4.51 -7.63 11.98
C GLY A 286 -3.33 -8.09 11.14
N THR A 287 -3.60 -9.05 10.24
CA THR A 287 -2.60 -9.62 9.33
C THR A 287 -3.05 -9.46 7.87
N MET A 288 -2.15 -9.00 7.02
CA MET A 288 -2.34 -8.88 5.58
C MET A 288 -1.54 -9.96 4.83
N PHE A 289 -2.15 -10.59 3.84
CA PHE A 289 -1.53 -11.58 2.95
C PHE A 289 -1.62 -11.11 1.51
N ILE A 290 -0.49 -11.02 0.81
CA ILE A 290 -0.42 -10.61 -0.60
C ILE A 290 0.18 -11.75 -1.42
N TYR A 291 -0.63 -12.37 -2.26
CA TYR A 291 -0.16 -13.37 -3.21
C TYR A 291 0.62 -12.73 -4.35
N GLY A 292 1.59 -13.45 -4.89
CA GLY A 292 2.32 -12.99 -6.05
C GLY A 292 3.42 -13.94 -6.50
N PHE A 293 3.94 -13.63 -7.67
CA PHE A 293 5.21 -14.20 -8.12
C PHE A 293 6.37 -13.55 -7.37
N SER A 294 7.41 -14.34 -7.07
CA SER A 294 8.55 -13.85 -6.27
C SER A 294 9.19 -12.62 -6.90
N GLU A 295 9.24 -12.57 -8.24
CA GLU A 295 9.80 -11.46 -8.99
C GLU A 295 9.01 -10.17 -8.81
N ILE A 296 7.67 -10.23 -8.87
CA ILE A 296 6.84 -9.02 -8.70
C ILE A 296 6.75 -8.61 -7.23
N LEU A 297 6.68 -9.58 -6.32
CA LEU A 297 6.66 -9.32 -4.88
C LEU A 297 7.97 -8.74 -4.37
N ALA A 298 9.10 -8.96 -5.04
CA ALA A 298 10.35 -8.28 -4.69
C ALA A 298 10.21 -6.75 -4.80
N TYR A 299 9.58 -6.25 -5.88
CA TYR A 299 9.28 -4.83 -6.04
C TYR A 299 8.21 -4.34 -5.07
N LEU A 300 7.14 -5.12 -4.84
CA LEU A 300 6.09 -4.69 -3.92
C LEU A 300 6.51 -4.73 -2.45
N SER A 301 7.45 -5.62 -2.09
CA SER A 301 7.92 -5.79 -0.72
C SER A 301 8.57 -4.53 -0.18
N VAL A 302 9.30 -3.77 -1.01
CA VAL A 302 9.92 -2.51 -0.58
C VAL A 302 8.89 -1.40 -0.33
N GLU A 303 7.76 -1.43 -1.03
CA GLU A 303 6.67 -0.46 -0.87
C GLU A 303 5.76 -0.72 0.33
N ILE A 304 5.96 -1.82 1.08
CA ILE A 304 5.16 -2.14 2.27
C ILE A 304 5.88 -1.60 3.52
N PRO A 305 5.40 -0.51 4.15
CA PRO A 305 6.09 0.20 5.24
C PRO A 305 5.87 -0.42 6.64
N ILE A 306 5.32 -1.63 6.70
CA ILE A 306 5.04 -2.35 7.95
C ILE A 306 5.86 -3.65 8.01
N GLN A 307 5.85 -4.32 9.18
CA GLN A 307 6.61 -5.55 9.34
C GLN A 307 6.05 -6.64 8.42
N LYS A 308 6.94 -7.49 7.92
CA LYS A 308 6.59 -8.50 6.92
C LYS A 308 7.49 -9.72 7.00
N ARG A 309 6.96 -10.85 6.51
CA ARG A 309 7.66 -12.11 6.31
C ARG A 309 7.20 -12.74 5.00
N TRP A 310 8.12 -13.44 4.34
CA TRP A 310 7.82 -14.24 3.16
C TRP A 310 7.30 -15.61 3.55
N LEU A 311 6.19 -16.01 2.96
CA LEU A 311 5.73 -17.39 2.93
C LEU A 311 5.81 -17.90 1.49
N ILE A 312 6.04 -19.20 1.34
CA ILE A 312 6.12 -19.87 0.05
C ILE A 312 4.96 -20.85 -0.07
N TRP A 313 4.11 -20.66 -1.06
CA TRP A 313 3.14 -21.67 -1.45
C TRP A 313 3.73 -22.57 -2.52
N HIS A 314 4.16 -23.77 -2.11
CA HIS A 314 4.69 -24.78 -3.01
C HIS A 314 3.56 -25.67 -3.54
N TYR A 315 3.36 -25.65 -4.87
CA TYR A 315 2.38 -26.53 -5.52
C TYR A 315 2.91 -27.97 -5.50
N THR A 316 2.06 -28.92 -5.13
CA THR A 316 2.48 -30.34 -5.07
C THR A 316 2.15 -31.13 -6.34
N ASN A 317 1.46 -30.52 -7.32
CA ASN A 317 0.87 -31.22 -8.48
C ASN A 317 0.90 -30.42 -9.80
N LYS A 318 1.61 -29.29 -9.85
CA LYS A 318 1.64 -28.40 -11.02
C LYS A 318 3.05 -28.33 -11.60
N ASN A 319 3.18 -28.71 -12.87
CA ASN A 319 4.42 -28.61 -13.63
C ASN A 319 4.26 -27.57 -14.75
N VAL A 320 5.35 -26.87 -15.08
CA VAL A 320 5.40 -25.95 -16.22
C VAL A 320 6.06 -26.69 -17.39
N ALA A 321 5.44 -26.67 -18.58
CA ALA A 321 5.91 -27.38 -19.76
C ALA A 321 7.10 -26.69 -20.47
N SER A 322 8.13 -26.29 -19.71
CA SER A 322 9.40 -25.83 -20.28
C SER A 322 10.53 -26.72 -19.78
N LEU A 323 11.34 -27.21 -20.72
CA LEU A 323 12.52 -28.05 -20.45
C LEU A 323 13.83 -27.25 -20.48
N ASN A 324 13.76 -25.97 -20.85
CA ASN A 324 14.95 -25.15 -21.12
C ASN A 324 15.43 -24.32 -19.92
N PHE A 325 14.76 -24.43 -18.75
CA PHE A 325 15.14 -23.71 -17.53
C PHE A 325 14.52 -24.32 -16.26
N TRP A 326 14.89 -23.81 -15.08
CA TRP A 326 14.26 -24.15 -13.80
C TRP A 326 12.75 -23.93 -13.82
N GLN A 327 12.00 -24.96 -13.48
CA GLN A 327 10.55 -24.90 -13.45
C GLN A 327 10.04 -24.20 -12.19
N ARG A 328 8.98 -23.39 -12.35
CA ARG A 328 8.30 -22.74 -11.24
C ARG A 328 7.47 -23.75 -10.47
N SER A 329 7.85 -24.03 -9.22
CA SER A 329 7.13 -24.94 -8.32
C SER A 329 6.36 -24.21 -7.21
N HIS A 330 6.45 -22.88 -7.14
CA HIS A 330 5.81 -22.10 -6.09
C HIS A 330 5.25 -20.75 -6.54
N GLU A 331 4.41 -20.19 -5.69
CA GLU A 331 4.02 -18.79 -5.59
C GLU A 331 4.49 -18.29 -4.22
N ALA A 332 4.73 -16.98 -4.08
CA ALA A 332 5.09 -16.37 -2.82
C ALA A 332 3.90 -15.61 -2.23
N ILE A 333 3.93 -15.43 -0.92
CA ILE A 333 2.92 -14.68 -0.17
C ILE A 333 3.67 -13.76 0.79
N ILE A 334 3.46 -12.45 0.68
CA ILE A 334 3.91 -11.52 1.71
C ILE A 334 2.89 -11.55 2.84
N CYS A 335 3.32 -11.97 4.03
CA CYS A 335 2.56 -11.85 5.28
C CYS A 335 3.03 -10.59 6.01
N ALA A 336 2.16 -9.61 6.20
CA ALA A 336 2.49 -8.29 6.76
C ALA A 336 1.58 -7.90 7.93
N TRP A 337 2.11 -7.15 8.90
CA TRP A 337 1.40 -6.75 10.12
C TRP A 337 1.92 -5.41 10.67
N LYS A 338 1.06 -4.68 11.39
CA LYS A 338 1.38 -3.37 12.00
C LYS A 338 2.09 -3.50 13.35
N ASN A 339 1.41 -4.14 14.29
CA ASN A 339 1.89 -4.44 15.65
C ASN A 339 1.89 -5.96 15.85
N LYS A 340 2.01 -6.43 17.09
CA LYS A 340 1.95 -7.88 17.40
C LYS A 340 0.68 -8.53 16.78
N PRO A 341 0.82 -9.40 15.77
CA PRO A 341 -0.32 -9.96 15.07
C PRO A 341 -0.99 -11.07 15.90
N ILE A 342 -2.28 -11.30 15.63
CA ILE A 342 -2.94 -12.55 16.04
C ILE A 342 -2.27 -13.70 15.28
N PHE A 343 -1.80 -14.71 16.01
CA PHE A 343 -1.27 -15.94 15.41
C PHE A 343 -1.76 -17.19 16.14
N ASN A 344 -2.76 -17.85 15.56
CA ASN A 344 -3.36 -19.08 16.09
C ASN A 344 -2.51 -20.30 15.68
N ARG A 345 -1.28 -20.35 16.18
CA ARG A 345 -0.26 -21.34 15.84
C ARG A 345 -0.78 -22.78 15.86
N ASP A 346 -1.62 -23.12 16.84
CA ASP A 346 -2.10 -24.48 17.06
C ASP A 346 -3.20 -24.90 16.06
N GLU A 347 -3.91 -23.92 15.46
CA GLU A 347 -4.94 -24.13 14.43
C GLU A 347 -4.37 -24.45 13.04
N VAL A 348 -3.06 -24.26 12.86
CA VAL A 348 -2.39 -24.38 11.55
C VAL A 348 -1.15 -25.26 11.59
N ARG A 349 -1.04 -26.12 12.62
CA ARG A 349 0.02 -27.12 12.74
C ARG A 349 0.09 -28.05 11.53
N GLU A 350 1.25 -28.65 11.35
CA GLU A 350 1.53 -29.55 10.24
C GLU A 350 1.75 -30.97 10.73
N PRO A 351 1.30 -32.00 10.01
CA PRO A 351 1.62 -33.37 10.35
C PRO A 351 3.13 -33.55 10.50
N TYR A 352 3.54 -34.33 11.50
CA TYR A 352 4.91 -34.81 11.56
C TYR A 352 5.16 -35.80 10.41
N THR A 353 6.42 -35.94 10.01
CA THR A 353 6.82 -37.08 9.20
C THR A 353 7.01 -38.30 10.09
N ASP A 354 6.71 -39.50 9.58
CA ASP A 354 6.90 -40.74 10.32
C ASP A 354 8.34 -40.91 10.81
N GLY A 355 9.31 -40.53 9.97
CA GLY A 355 10.73 -40.54 10.33
C GLY A 355 11.05 -39.62 11.50
N PHE A 356 10.41 -38.44 11.58
CA PHE A 356 10.60 -37.53 12.69
C PHE A 356 9.99 -38.08 13.99
N LEU A 357 8.79 -38.65 13.94
CA LEU A 357 8.16 -39.27 15.12
C LEU A 357 9.02 -40.42 15.66
N LYS A 358 9.41 -41.37 14.79
CA LYS A 358 10.29 -42.50 15.16
C LYS A 358 11.68 -42.05 15.62
N GLY A 359 12.17 -40.95 15.05
CA GLY A 359 13.52 -40.45 15.25
C GLY A 359 13.70 -39.57 16.48
N ALA A 360 12.70 -38.76 16.85
CA ALA A 360 12.87 -37.68 17.82
C ALA A 360 11.84 -37.69 18.97
N ALA A 361 10.61 -38.15 18.75
CA ALA A 361 9.58 -38.09 19.79
C ALA A 361 9.94 -39.04 20.95
N GLY A 362 9.95 -38.51 22.17
CA GLY A 362 10.27 -39.28 23.39
C GLY A 362 11.76 -39.63 23.57
N LYS A 363 12.64 -39.21 22.65
CA LYS A 363 14.09 -39.44 22.79
C LYS A 363 14.77 -38.28 23.49
N VAL A 364 15.74 -38.61 24.35
CA VAL A 364 16.62 -37.65 25.01
C VAL A 364 17.60 -37.10 24.00
N ARG A 365 17.64 -35.78 23.83
CA ARG A 365 18.68 -35.08 23.08
C ARG A 365 19.77 -34.65 24.04
N LYS A 366 20.98 -35.18 23.84
CA LYS A 366 22.17 -34.72 24.56
C LYS A 366 22.39 -33.24 24.30
N GLY A 367 22.56 -32.47 25.36
CA GLY A 367 22.85 -31.04 25.25
C GLY A 367 24.14 -30.83 24.47
N THR A 368 24.07 -30.14 23.33
CA THR A 368 25.28 -29.73 22.59
C THR A 368 25.63 -28.31 23.05
N LEU A 369 26.73 -28.18 23.78
CA LEU A 369 27.27 -26.88 24.18
C LEU A 369 27.53 -26.01 22.94
N GLY A 370 27.06 -24.76 22.98
CA GLY A 370 27.33 -23.76 21.95
C GLY A 370 26.41 -23.79 20.71
N ARG A 371 25.61 -24.84 20.49
CA ARG A 371 24.69 -24.89 19.33
C ARG A 371 23.22 -24.60 19.68
N PHE A 372 22.74 -25.05 20.85
CA PHE A 372 21.33 -24.85 21.26
C PHE A 372 21.08 -24.70 22.78
N SER A 373 22.09 -24.82 23.64
CA SER A 373 21.96 -24.50 25.07
C SER A 373 23.28 -23.98 25.62
N SER A 374 23.19 -23.02 26.55
CA SER A 374 24.31 -22.53 27.36
C SER A 374 24.63 -23.44 28.54
N SER A 375 23.70 -24.33 28.93
CA SER A 375 23.77 -25.13 30.15
C SER A 375 24.04 -26.62 29.93
N GLY A 376 24.12 -27.09 28.68
CA GLY A 376 24.35 -28.52 28.37
C GLY A 376 23.19 -29.44 28.77
N LEU A 377 22.01 -28.88 29.09
CA LEU A 377 20.87 -29.65 29.58
C LEU A 377 20.33 -30.60 28.51
N GLU A 378 20.10 -31.84 28.93
CA GLU A 378 19.37 -32.81 28.12
C GLU A 378 17.89 -32.42 28.03
N THR A 379 17.31 -32.57 26.84
CA THR A 379 15.90 -32.26 26.61
C THR A 379 15.20 -33.45 25.97
N VAL A 380 13.96 -33.72 26.38
CA VAL A 380 13.10 -34.72 25.74
C VAL A 380 12.13 -33.99 24.83
N TYR A 381 12.13 -34.34 23.54
CA TYR A 381 11.15 -33.78 22.61
C TYR A 381 9.80 -34.48 22.79
N LYS A 382 8.84 -33.78 23.39
CA LYS A 382 7.44 -34.23 23.45
C LYS A 382 6.71 -33.75 22.20
N ALA A 383 6.34 -34.69 21.32
CA ALA A 383 5.54 -34.39 20.14
C ALA A 383 4.16 -33.87 20.55
N HIS A 384 3.70 -32.82 19.89
CA HIS A 384 2.38 -32.26 20.14
C HIS A 384 1.33 -33.06 19.35
N GLU A 385 0.18 -33.36 19.96
CA GLU A 385 -0.86 -34.19 19.34
C GLU A 385 -1.38 -33.60 18.02
N GLY A 386 -1.56 -32.27 17.97
CA GLY A 386 -1.94 -31.55 16.75
C GLY A 386 -0.84 -31.43 15.68
N GLY A 387 0.36 -32.00 15.88
CA GLY A 387 1.45 -31.98 14.90
C GLY A 387 2.57 -30.96 15.16
N ALA A 388 3.50 -30.86 14.22
CA ALA A 388 4.61 -29.92 14.21
C ALA A 388 4.12 -28.46 14.10
N LEU A 389 4.97 -27.52 14.52
CA LEU A 389 4.71 -26.10 14.31
C LEU A 389 4.61 -25.76 12.81
N PRO A 390 3.74 -24.81 12.43
CA PRO A 390 3.62 -24.35 11.04
C PRO A 390 4.95 -23.82 10.52
N ARG A 391 5.24 -24.09 9.24
CA ARG A 391 6.42 -23.59 8.54
C ARG A 391 6.04 -22.48 7.56
N ASP A 392 7.05 -21.75 7.11
CA ASP A 392 6.93 -20.70 6.10
C ASP A 392 6.75 -21.26 4.68
N VAL A 393 7.03 -22.55 4.45
CA VAL A 393 6.72 -23.25 3.20
C VAL A 393 5.42 -24.05 3.34
N ILE A 394 4.35 -23.53 2.76
CA ILE A 394 3.02 -24.12 2.72
C ILE A 394 2.91 -25.05 1.51
N LYS A 395 2.65 -26.34 1.75
CA LYS A 395 2.49 -27.35 0.70
C LYS A 395 1.01 -27.68 0.51
N ILE A 396 0.41 -27.11 -0.54
CA ILE A 396 -1.00 -27.35 -0.90
C ILE A 396 -1.07 -27.51 -2.43
N PRO A 397 -1.77 -28.53 -2.97
CA PRO A 397 -1.95 -28.70 -4.40
C PRO A 397 -2.58 -27.46 -5.05
N ALA A 398 -2.13 -27.11 -6.25
CA ALA A 398 -2.84 -26.14 -7.08
C ALA A 398 -4.08 -26.77 -7.72
N LEU A 399 -5.04 -25.94 -8.14
CA LEU A 399 -6.24 -26.36 -8.88
C LEU A 399 -5.91 -26.66 -10.36
N ALA A 400 -4.98 -27.61 -10.57
CA ALA A 400 -4.46 -28.08 -11.86
C ALA A 400 -4.55 -29.62 -11.95
N GLY A 401 -4.46 -30.18 -13.16
CA GLY A 401 -4.39 -31.63 -13.37
C GLY A 401 -5.60 -32.41 -12.82
N GLY A 402 -6.82 -31.88 -12.94
CA GLY A 402 -8.04 -32.51 -12.43
C GLY A 402 -8.38 -32.18 -10.97
N ALA A 403 -7.42 -31.72 -10.15
CA ALA A 403 -7.69 -31.32 -8.77
C ALA A 403 -8.70 -30.16 -8.65
N GLY A 404 -8.84 -29.35 -9.71
CA GLY A 404 -9.84 -28.28 -9.75
C GLY A 404 -11.28 -28.74 -10.01
N MET A 405 -11.52 -30.02 -10.32
CA MET A 405 -12.86 -30.53 -10.68
C MET A 405 -13.83 -30.65 -9.50
N THR A 406 -13.36 -30.50 -8.27
CA THR A 406 -14.21 -30.54 -7.07
C THR A 406 -14.54 -29.15 -6.52
N GLU A 407 -13.80 -28.11 -6.93
CA GLU A 407 -13.84 -26.79 -6.28
C GLU A 407 -14.11 -25.63 -7.25
N ARG A 408 -13.82 -25.80 -8.55
CA ARG A 408 -14.03 -24.72 -9.53
C ARG A 408 -15.51 -24.60 -9.90
N TRP A 409 -15.95 -23.37 -10.11
CA TRP A 409 -17.28 -23.08 -10.66
C TRP A 409 -17.11 -22.38 -12.01
N PHE A 410 -18.10 -22.55 -12.89
CA PHE A 410 -18.06 -22.03 -14.26
C PHE A 410 -19.31 -21.23 -14.57
N LEU A 411 -19.18 -20.16 -15.35
CA LEU A 411 -20.33 -19.42 -15.89
C LEU A 411 -20.55 -19.85 -17.34
N CYS A 412 -21.76 -20.31 -17.64
CA CYS A 412 -22.22 -20.51 -19.01
C CYS A 412 -22.85 -19.21 -19.52
N LYS A 413 -22.20 -18.53 -20.46
CA LYS A 413 -22.72 -17.31 -21.09
C LYS A 413 -23.95 -17.58 -21.94
N THR A 414 -24.01 -18.73 -22.58
CA THR A 414 -25.16 -19.14 -23.40
C THR A 414 -26.42 -19.38 -22.56
N CYS A 415 -26.28 -19.93 -21.36
CA CYS A 415 -27.42 -20.19 -20.45
C CYS A 415 -27.65 -19.07 -19.43
N ASP A 416 -26.72 -18.13 -19.32
CA ASP A 416 -26.61 -17.15 -18.24
C ASP A 416 -26.72 -17.74 -16.81
N ASP A 417 -26.10 -18.91 -16.59
CA ASP A 417 -26.13 -19.61 -15.31
C ASP A 417 -24.76 -20.17 -14.89
N VAL A 418 -24.57 -20.35 -13.59
CA VAL A 418 -23.34 -20.84 -12.95
C VAL A 418 -23.52 -22.30 -12.54
N TYR A 419 -22.56 -23.14 -12.91
CA TYR A 419 -22.66 -24.59 -12.76
C TYR A 419 -21.39 -25.22 -12.19
N GLU A 420 -21.55 -26.42 -11.64
CA GLU A 420 -20.48 -27.22 -11.06
C GLU A 420 -19.72 -28.03 -12.12
N PRO A 421 -18.46 -28.44 -11.88
CA PRO A 421 -17.66 -29.14 -12.88
C PRO A 421 -18.30 -30.42 -13.42
N ARG A 422 -19.08 -31.14 -12.60
CA ARG A 422 -19.82 -32.35 -13.02
C ARG A 422 -20.88 -32.11 -14.09
N GLN A 423 -21.35 -30.88 -14.24
CA GLN A 423 -22.35 -30.49 -15.24
C GLN A 423 -21.72 -30.09 -16.57
N LEU A 424 -20.37 -30.03 -16.67
CA LEU A 424 -19.67 -29.53 -17.87
C LEU A 424 -20.09 -30.21 -19.17
N LYS A 425 -20.39 -31.52 -19.13
CA LYS A 425 -20.89 -32.29 -20.29
C LYS A 425 -22.21 -31.77 -20.86
N ASN A 426 -23.02 -31.08 -20.06
CA ASN A 426 -24.29 -30.49 -20.50
C ASN A 426 -24.07 -29.17 -21.26
N HIS A 427 -22.83 -28.69 -21.37
CA HIS A 427 -22.45 -27.40 -21.94
C HIS A 427 -21.39 -27.52 -23.05
N ASP A 428 -21.30 -28.67 -23.71
CA ASP A 428 -20.24 -29.04 -24.68
C ASP A 428 -20.14 -28.13 -25.93
N ARG A 429 -21.09 -27.21 -26.11
CA ARG A 429 -21.12 -26.22 -27.21
C ARG A 429 -21.47 -24.80 -26.75
N HIS A 430 -21.46 -24.56 -25.44
CA HIS A 430 -21.77 -23.25 -24.88
C HIS A 430 -20.51 -22.41 -24.71
N GLU A 431 -20.70 -21.09 -24.69
CA GLU A 431 -19.62 -20.18 -24.33
C GLU A 431 -19.42 -20.22 -22.80
N ILE A 432 -18.27 -20.74 -22.37
CA ILE A 432 -17.95 -20.95 -20.95
C ILE A 432 -16.86 -20.00 -20.50
N MET A 433 -17.15 -19.25 -19.43
CA MET A 433 -16.16 -18.45 -18.74
C MET A 433 -15.60 -19.21 -17.53
N LYS A 434 -14.27 -19.24 -17.47
CA LYS A 434 -13.48 -19.87 -16.40
C LYS A 434 -12.45 -18.89 -15.87
N HIS A 435 -12.37 -18.75 -14.55
CA HIS A 435 -11.29 -17.97 -13.95
C HIS A 435 -9.93 -18.67 -14.13
N PRO A 436 -8.90 -17.98 -14.66
CA PRO A 436 -7.64 -18.61 -15.04
C PRO A 436 -6.80 -19.06 -13.84
N THR A 437 -6.94 -18.41 -12.68
CA THR A 437 -5.99 -18.53 -11.54
C THR A 437 -6.67 -18.62 -10.18
N GLN A 438 -7.82 -19.31 -10.08
CA GLN A 438 -8.49 -19.52 -8.77
C GLN A 438 -7.52 -20.18 -7.77
N LYS A 439 -7.45 -19.63 -6.55
CA LYS A 439 -6.66 -20.18 -5.44
C LYS A 439 -7.40 -21.34 -4.74
N PRO A 440 -6.68 -22.38 -4.26
CA PRO A 440 -7.31 -23.48 -3.53
C PRO A 440 -7.93 -23.01 -2.20
N LEU A 441 -9.14 -23.46 -1.91
CA LEU A 441 -9.87 -23.12 -0.69
C LEU A 441 -9.07 -23.42 0.58
N GLU A 442 -8.38 -24.57 0.63
CA GLU A 442 -7.56 -24.98 1.77
C GLU A 442 -6.39 -24.04 2.06
N LEU A 443 -5.83 -23.39 1.02
CA LEU A 443 -4.78 -22.40 1.20
C LEU A 443 -5.34 -21.17 1.93
N SER A 444 -6.46 -20.65 1.43
CA SER A 444 -7.12 -19.47 2.00
C SER A 444 -7.63 -19.76 3.41
N LYS A 445 -8.15 -20.97 3.68
CA LYS A 445 -8.50 -21.44 5.03
C LYS A 445 -7.30 -21.45 5.97
N LYS A 446 -6.16 -21.98 5.54
CA LYS A 446 -4.94 -22.02 6.37
C LYS A 446 -4.46 -20.61 6.71
N LEU A 447 -4.48 -19.67 5.76
CA LEU A 447 -4.13 -18.27 6.02
C LEU A 447 -5.10 -17.62 7.02
N ILE A 448 -6.42 -17.75 6.81
CA ILE A 448 -7.43 -17.16 7.69
C ILE A 448 -7.35 -17.77 9.09
N LYS A 449 -7.31 -19.10 9.24
CA LYS A 449 -7.17 -19.77 10.54
C LYS A 449 -5.96 -19.26 11.31
N SER A 450 -4.84 -18.99 10.62
CA SER A 450 -3.63 -18.51 11.27
C SER A 450 -3.78 -17.14 11.94
N ALA A 451 -4.68 -16.28 11.45
CA ALA A 451 -4.76 -14.87 11.85
C ALA A 451 -6.14 -14.42 12.37
N MET A 452 -7.18 -15.25 12.27
CA MET A 452 -8.54 -14.84 12.60
C MET A 452 -8.72 -14.62 14.11
N PRO A 453 -9.51 -13.61 14.53
CA PRO A 453 -9.93 -13.49 15.92
C PRO A 453 -10.93 -14.61 16.28
N LYS A 454 -11.11 -14.84 17.58
CA LYS A 454 -12.02 -15.89 18.08
C LYS A 454 -13.50 -15.64 17.74
N LYS A 455 -13.91 -14.38 17.64
CA LYS A 455 -15.30 -13.96 17.36
C LYS A 455 -15.29 -12.75 16.44
N ASP A 456 -16.31 -12.71 15.58
CA ASP A 456 -16.69 -11.55 14.76
C ASP A 456 -15.56 -10.92 13.94
N GLY A 457 -14.64 -11.74 13.44
CA GLY A 457 -13.56 -11.25 12.58
C GLY A 457 -14.05 -10.88 11.19
N VAL A 458 -13.36 -9.92 10.59
CA VAL A 458 -13.65 -9.39 9.26
C VAL A 458 -12.46 -9.64 8.34
N VAL A 459 -12.72 -10.41 7.27
CA VAL A 459 -11.77 -10.71 6.19
C VAL A 459 -12.07 -9.82 4.98
N LEU A 460 -11.14 -8.96 4.61
CA LEU A 460 -11.22 -8.12 3.42
C LEU A 460 -10.51 -8.79 2.24
N VAL A 461 -11.17 -8.84 1.08
CA VAL A 461 -10.65 -9.42 -0.16
C VAL A 461 -10.78 -8.40 -1.29
N PRO A 462 -9.76 -7.56 -1.55
CA PRO A 462 -9.86 -6.49 -2.54
C PRO A 462 -9.97 -6.96 -3.99
N PHE A 463 -9.57 -8.21 -4.29
CA PHE A 463 -9.64 -8.82 -5.62
C PHE A 463 -10.25 -10.22 -5.48
N VAL A 464 -11.58 -10.30 -5.52
CA VAL A 464 -12.31 -11.53 -5.16
C VAL A 464 -12.15 -12.64 -6.21
N GLY A 465 -12.10 -12.30 -7.49
CA GLY A 465 -12.18 -13.29 -8.57
C GLY A 465 -13.41 -14.18 -8.37
N THR A 466 -13.20 -15.50 -8.32
CA THR A 466 -14.28 -16.48 -8.08
C THR A 466 -14.57 -16.77 -6.61
N GLY A 467 -13.95 -16.05 -5.67
CA GLY A 467 -14.40 -15.98 -4.27
C GLY A 467 -13.90 -17.06 -3.33
N SER A 468 -12.77 -17.72 -3.60
CA SER A 468 -12.18 -18.74 -2.72
C SER A 468 -11.93 -18.22 -1.29
N GLU A 469 -11.40 -17.00 -1.15
CA GLU A 469 -11.10 -16.37 0.13
C GLU A 469 -12.37 -16.03 0.91
N CYS A 470 -13.40 -15.51 0.23
CA CYS A 470 -14.69 -15.22 0.83
C CYS A 470 -15.41 -16.52 1.26
N ALA A 471 -15.32 -17.58 0.46
CA ALA A 471 -15.82 -18.90 0.79
C ALA A 471 -15.12 -19.48 2.04
N ALA A 472 -13.79 -19.36 2.10
CA ALA A 472 -13.00 -19.77 3.27
C ALA A 472 -13.37 -18.98 4.53
N ALA A 473 -13.57 -17.66 4.42
CA ALA A 473 -14.01 -16.83 5.54
C ALA A 473 -15.37 -17.29 6.08
N LYS A 474 -16.35 -17.51 5.18
CA LYS A 474 -17.68 -18.02 5.54
C LYS A 474 -17.59 -19.40 6.21
N GLU A 475 -16.84 -20.33 5.65
CA GLU A 475 -16.69 -21.68 6.21
C GLU A 475 -16.15 -21.65 7.66
N LEU A 476 -15.26 -20.70 7.94
CA LEU A 476 -14.65 -20.49 9.25
C LEU A 476 -15.49 -19.61 10.19
N GLY A 477 -16.71 -19.23 9.79
CA GLY A 477 -17.61 -18.39 10.58
C GLY A 477 -17.08 -16.98 10.80
N GLN A 478 -16.28 -16.45 9.87
CA GLN A 478 -15.81 -15.08 9.82
C GLN A 478 -16.63 -14.28 8.81
N SER A 479 -16.83 -12.98 9.07
CA SER A 479 -17.44 -12.10 8.08
C SER A 479 -16.45 -11.76 6.98
N TYR A 480 -16.91 -11.52 5.76
CA TYR A 480 -16.06 -11.05 4.66
C TYR A 480 -16.57 -9.77 4.01
N ILE A 481 -15.67 -9.02 3.37
CA ILE A 481 -15.98 -7.91 2.47
C ILE A 481 -15.14 -8.12 1.22
N GLY A 482 -15.77 -8.15 0.05
CA GLY A 482 -15.07 -8.41 -1.21
C GLY A 482 -15.33 -7.33 -2.26
N PHE A 483 -14.33 -7.03 -3.10
CA PHE A 483 -14.48 -6.18 -4.28
C PHE A 483 -14.10 -6.95 -5.55
N GLU A 484 -14.89 -6.76 -6.61
CA GLU A 484 -14.64 -7.37 -7.90
C GLU A 484 -15.13 -6.44 -9.01
N ILE A 485 -14.33 -6.27 -10.06
CA ILE A 485 -14.67 -5.39 -11.18
C ILE A 485 -15.45 -6.14 -12.26
N ASN A 486 -15.27 -7.45 -12.37
CA ASN A 486 -15.93 -8.29 -13.36
C ASN A 486 -17.26 -8.86 -12.80
N PRO A 487 -18.43 -8.43 -13.31
CA PRO A 487 -19.72 -8.89 -12.82
C PRO A 487 -19.95 -10.40 -13.00
N ASP A 488 -19.30 -11.04 -13.97
CA ASP A 488 -19.40 -12.48 -14.19
C ASP A 488 -18.69 -13.28 -13.10
N TYR A 489 -17.53 -12.81 -12.67
CA TYR A 489 -16.82 -13.40 -11.53
C TYR A 489 -17.62 -13.28 -10.25
N ILE A 490 -18.36 -12.17 -10.07
CA ILE A 490 -19.31 -12.04 -8.95
C ILE A 490 -20.42 -13.09 -9.01
N LYS A 491 -20.99 -13.37 -10.20
CA LYS A 491 -22.01 -14.43 -10.36
C LYS A 491 -21.44 -15.78 -9.91
N ILE A 492 -20.22 -16.11 -10.37
CA ILE A 492 -19.53 -17.35 -10.00
C ILE A 492 -19.29 -17.42 -8.49
N ALA A 493 -18.72 -16.36 -7.92
CA ALA A 493 -18.38 -16.28 -6.50
C ALA A 493 -19.63 -16.42 -5.60
N LYS A 494 -20.74 -15.76 -5.95
CA LYS A 494 -22.00 -15.89 -5.19
C LYS A 494 -22.50 -17.32 -5.14
N LYS A 495 -22.46 -18.05 -6.26
CA LYS A 495 -22.87 -19.45 -6.31
C LYS A 495 -21.95 -20.32 -5.46
N ALA A 496 -20.63 -20.18 -5.64
CA ALA A 496 -19.62 -20.94 -4.90
C ALA A 496 -19.72 -20.71 -3.38
N ILE A 497 -19.92 -19.48 -2.93
CA ILE A 497 -20.07 -19.16 -1.50
C ILE A 497 -21.40 -19.68 -0.96
N SER A 498 -22.47 -19.66 -1.76
CA SER A 498 -23.79 -20.16 -1.33
C SER A 498 -23.81 -21.65 -1.05
N SER A 499 -22.98 -22.45 -1.75
CA SER A 499 -22.86 -23.90 -1.53
C SER A 499 -22.01 -24.29 -0.31
N ILE A 500 -21.30 -23.34 0.31
CA ILE A 500 -20.50 -23.61 1.51
C ILE A 500 -21.38 -23.55 2.75
N HIS A 501 -21.30 -24.60 3.57
CA HIS A 501 -21.88 -24.67 4.90
C HIS A 501 -20.84 -24.22 5.95
N GLU A 502 -21.29 -23.49 6.97
CA GLU A 502 -20.41 -23.09 8.08
C GLU A 502 -20.03 -24.32 8.91
N ILE A 503 -18.76 -24.40 9.35
CA ILE A 503 -18.35 -25.41 10.31
C ILE A 503 -18.96 -25.01 11.67
N PRO A 504 -19.76 -25.89 12.33
CA PRO A 504 -20.27 -25.60 13.66
C PRO A 504 -19.13 -25.29 14.61
N LYS A 505 -19.17 -24.15 15.30
CA LYS A 505 -18.22 -23.84 16.37
C LYS A 505 -18.43 -24.88 17.48
N LEU A 506 -17.47 -25.77 17.67
CA LEU A 506 -17.39 -26.57 18.91
C LEU A 506 -17.24 -25.56 20.05
N LEU A 507 -18.28 -25.47 20.88
CA LEU A 507 -18.38 -24.53 22.02
C LEU A 507 -17.33 -24.81 23.08
#